data_AF-A0A484RWE3-F1
#
_entry.id   AF-A0A484RWE3-F1
#
_cell.length_a   1.000
_cell.length_b   1.000
_cell.length_c   1.000
_cell.angle_alpha   90.00
_cell.angle_beta   90.00
_cell.angle_gamma   90.00
#
_symmetry.space_group_name_H-M   'P 1'
#
loop_
_entity.id
_entity.type
_entity.pdbx_description
1 polymer ?
#
loop_
_entity_poly.entity_id
_entity_poly.type
_entity_poly.pdbx_seq_one_letter_code
_entity_poly.pdbx_strand_id
1 'polypeptide(L)'
;MTQQVTVYQTDADGLFQHPFTANELAQQPGSFNIPYGARLSLPPVAAAGQVAQATGDSWALVEDWRASQFYRIDDASEYSLGAAILLGDQVVRYPGWGPVPAWLTRVAPPAPGATWTGSGWAMPVAVEA
;
A
#
# COMPACT_ATOMS: atom_id res chain seq x y z
N MET A 1 24.33 -18.05 -27.21
CA MET A 1 23.19 -18.22 -26.28
C MET A 1 23.03 -16.89 -25.57
N THR A 2 21.83 -16.30 -25.54
CA THR A 2 21.59 -15.06 -24.79
C THR A 2 21.53 -15.41 -23.31
N GLN A 3 22.36 -14.80 -22.47
CA GLN A 3 22.28 -15.05 -21.03
C GLN A 3 21.08 -14.34 -20.40
N GLN A 4 20.61 -14.86 -19.27
CA GLN A 4 19.44 -14.37 -18.55
C GLN A 4 19.71 -14.30 -17.06
N VAL A 5 19.10 -13.31 -16.39
CA VAL A 5 19.09 -13.18 -14.93
C VAL A 5 17.67 -12.94 -14.43
N THR A 6 17.38 -13.42 -13.24
CA THR A 6 16.14 -13.08 -12.55
C THR A 6 16.28 -11.74 -11.86
N VAL A 7 15.29 -10.88 -12.06
CA VAL A 7 15.11 -9.62 -11.36
C VAL A 7 13.73 -9.60 -10.70
N TYR A 8 13.51 -8.70 -9.76
CA TYR A 8 12.31 -8.63 -8.93
C TYR A 8 11.65 -7.28 -9.14
N GLN A 9 10.54 -7.28 -9.88
CA GLN A 9 9.85 -6.07 -10.29
C GLN A 9 9.12 -5.43 -9.11
N THR A 10 9.19 -4.10 -9.01
CA THR A 10 8.34 -3.32 -8.11
C THR A 10 7.34 -2.45 -8.87
N ASP A 11 6.30 -1.99 -8.19
CA ASP A 11 5.51 -0.86 -8.66
C ASP A 11 6.20 0.49 -8.36
N ALA A 12 5.48 1.58 -8.61
CA ALA A 12 5.94 2.96 -8.40
C ALA A 12 6.23 3.28 -6.93
N ASP A 13 5.62 2.56 -6.00
CA ASP A 13 5.80 2.73 -4.56
C ASP A 13 6.87 1.77 -3.99
N GLY A 14 7.52 1.01 -4.86
CA GLY A 14 8.57 0.07 -4.51
C GLY A 14 8.05 -1.26 -3.96
N LEU A 15 6.75 -1.56 -4.05
CA LEU A 15 6.22 -2.84 -3.60
C LEU A 15 6.53 -3.93 -4.62
N PHE A 16 7.02 -5.06 -4.13
CA PHE A 16 7.28 -6.23 -4.96
C PHE A 16 6.00 -6.73 -5.63
N GLN A 17 6.10 -7.02 -6.93
CA GLN A 17 4.99 -7.52 -7.75
C GLN A 17 5.21 -8.97 -8.17
N HIS A 18 6.32 -9.25 -8.87
CA HIS A 18 6.65 -10.59 -9.36
C HIS A 18 8.13 -10.68 -9.76
N PRO A 19 8.72 -11.90 -9.84
CA PRO A 19 9.99 -12.08 -10.52
C PRO A 19 9.84 -11.86 -12.03
N PHE A 20 10.91 -11.46 -12.68
CA PHE A 20 10.97 -11.22 -14.12
C PHE A 20 12.33 -11.65 -14.67
N THR A 21 12.39 -12.06 -15.93
CA THR A 21 13.63 -12.49 -16.58
C THR A 21 14.19 -11.35 -17.42
N ALA A 22 15.34 -10.81 -17.01
CA ALA A 22 16.13 -9.87 -17.81
C ALA A 22 17.11 -10.64 -18.70
N ASN A 23 17.21 -10.23 -19.96
CA ASN A 23 18.10 -10.75 -20.97
C ASN A 23 19.36 -9.90 -21.08
N GLU A 24 20.48 -10.55 -21.37
CA GLU A 24 21.74 -9.89 -21.70
C GLU A 24 21.61 -9.07 -22.99
N LEU A 25 22.23 -7.89 -23.01
CA LEU A 25 22.28 -7.02 -24.18
C LEU A 25 23.23 -7.59 -25.22
N ALA A 26 22.73 -7.79 -26.45
CA ALA A 26 23.48 -8.45 -27.52
C ALA A 26 24.82 -7.78 -27.87
N GLN A 27 24.95 -6.47 -27.66
CA GLN A 27 26.14 -5.68 -28.00
C GLN A 27 27.02 -5.34 -26.78
N GLN A 28 26.62 -5.76 -25.57
CA GLN A 28 27.32 -5.45 -24.33
C GLN A 28 27.28 -6.67 -23.40
N PRO A 29 28.15 -7.67 -23.64
CA PRO A 29 28.26 -8.83 -22.77
C PRO A 29 28.44 -8.43 -21.30
N GLY A 30 27.73 -9.10 -20.40
CA GLY A 30 27.67 -8.80 -18.96
C GLY A 30 26.65 -7.72 -18.56
N SER A 31 26.04 -7.01 -19.52
CA SER A 31 24.99 -6.01 -19.25
C SER A 31 23.61 -6.58 -19.56
N PHE A 32 22.62 -6.31 -18.70
CA PHE A 32 21.27 -6.88 -18.80
C PHE A 32 20.22 -5.78 -18.96
N ASN A 33 19.14 -6.06 -19.68
CA ASN A 33 18.02 -5.14 -19.88
C ASN A 33 17.09 -5.09 -18.65
N ILE A 34 17.63 -4.72 -17.49
CA ILE A 34 16.88 -4.64 -16.24
C ILE A 34 15.77 -3.59 -16.36
N PRO A 35 14.48 -3.97 -16.20
CA PRO A 35 13.38 -3.02 -16.23
C PRO A 35 13.49 -1.97 -15.12
N TYR A 36 12.96 -0.78 -15.36
CA TYR A 36 12.91 0.25 -14.32
C TYR A 36 12.14 -0.24 -13.09
N GLY A 37 12.68 0.03 -11.90
CA GLY A 37 12.13 -0.43 -10.62
C GLY A 37 12.46 -1.89 -10.28
N ALA A 38 12.97 -2.69 -11.22
CA ALA A 38 13.37 -4.06 -10.92
C ALA A 38 14.68 -4.11 -10.13
N ARG A 39 14.77 -5.09 -9.22
CA ARG A 39 15.94 -5.30 -8.35
C ARG A 39 16.59 -6.63 -8.63
N LEU A 40 17.90 -6.71 -8.44
CA LEU A 40 18.65 -7.97 -8.52
C LEU A 40 18.56 -8.77 -7.21
N SER A 41 18.33 -8.11 -6.09
CA SER A 41 18.20 -8.75 -4.79
C SER A 41 16.82 -9.36 -4.60
N LEU A 42 16.79 -10.62 -4.17
CA LEU A 42 15.56 -11.35 -3.83
C LEU A 42 14.83 -10.65 -2.67
N PRO A 43 13.51 -10.35 -2.80
CA PRO A 43 12.72 -9.87 -1.68
C PRO A 43 12.55 -10.94 -0.59
N PRO A 44 12.40 -10.54 0.69
CA PRO A 44 12.04 -11.47 1.75
C PRO A 44 10.69 -12.12 1.48
N VAL A 45 10.49 -13.33 2.00
CA VAL A 45 9.20 -14.01 1.96
C VAL A 45 8.22 -13.24 2.86
N ALA A 46 7.15 -12.71 2.27
CA ALA A 46 6.11 -12.01 3.01
C ALA A 46 5.09 -12.99 3.60
N ALA A 47 4.73 -12.80 4.87
CA ALA A 47 3.60 -13.50 5.47
C ALA A 47 2.27 -12.90 4.97
N ALA A 48 1.15 -13.57 5.28
CA ALA A 48 -0.17 -13.04 4.97
C ALA A 48 -0.37 -11.65 5.62
N GLY A 49 -0.87 -10.68 4.85
CA GLY A 49 -1.05 -9.30 5.29
C GLY A 49 0.24 -8.46 5.29
N GLN A 50 1.30 -8.93 4.61
CA GLN A 50 2.52 -8.16 4.41
C GLN A 50 2.92 -8.15 2.94
N VAL A 51 3.73 -7.16 2.56
CA VAL A 51 4.36 -7.05 1.25
C VAL A 51 5.80 -6.57 1.42
N ALA A 52 6.70 -7.05 0.56
CA ALA A 52 8.06 -6.53 0.51
C ALA A 52 8.07 -5.16 -0.21
N GLN A 53 8.48 -4.12 0.50
CA GLN A 53 8.74 -2.81 -0.06
C GLN A 53 10.24 -2.59 -0.18
N ALA A 54 10.67 -2.06 -1.32
CA ALA A 54 12.05 -1.73 -1.51
C ALA A 54 12.43 -0.40 -0.84
N THR A 55 13.54 -0.40 -0.10
CA THR A 55 14.02 0.73 0.69
C THR A 55 15.52 0.93 0.45
N GLY A 56 15.89 1.99 -0.29
CA GLY A 56 17.29 2.17 -0.71
C GLY A 56 17.75 1.01 -1.58
N ASP A 57 18.77 0.25 -1.15
CA ASP A 57 19.26 -0.97 -1.80
C ASP A 57 18.69 -2.28 -1.19
N SER A 58 17.84 -2.17 -0.18
CA SER A 58 17.31 -3.29 0.61
C SER A 58 15.80 -3.46 0.44
N TRP A 59 15.26 -4.45 1.16
CA TRP A 59 13.84 -4.72 1.28
C TRP A 59 13.41 -4.60 2.74
N ALA A 60 12.20 -4.09 2.97
CA ALA A 60 11.50 -4.14 4.23
C ALA A 60 10.16 -4.85 4.03
N LEU A 61 9.71 -5.61 5.04
CA LEU A 61 8.32 -6.08 5.07
C LEU A 61 7.46 -4.99 5.71
N VAL A 62 6.41 -4.58 5.01
CA VAL A 62 5.40 -3.64 5.50
C VAL A 62 4.03 -4.30 5.47
N GLU A 63 3.10 -3.80 6.28
CA GLU A 63 1.73 -4.29 6.27
C GLU A 63 1.07 -4.05 4.91
N ASP A 64 0.27 -5.00 4.44
CA ASP A 64 -0.52 -4.90 3.22
C ASP A 64 -2.01 -4.89 3.56
N TRP A 65 -2.61 -3.72 3.41
CA TRP A 65 -4.02 -3.47 3.67
C TRP A 65 -4.82 -3.23 2.38
N ARG A 66 -4.26 -3.52 1.20
CA ARG A 66 -4.91 -3.22 -0.08
C ARG A 66 -6.23 -3.97 -0.29
N ALA A 67 -6.44 -5.08 0.42
CA ALA A 67 -7.69 -5.82 0.43
C ALA A 67 -8.65 -5.42 1.58
N SER A 68 -8.30 -4.43 2.39
CA SER A 68 -9.12 -3.97 3.53
C SER A 68 -9.99 -2.78 3.16
N GLN A 69 -11.21 -2.76 3.70
CA GLN A 69 -12.05 -1.57 3.70
C GLN A 69 -11.66 -0.66 4.87
N PHE A 70 -11.59 0.64 4.60
CA PHE A 70 -11.38 1.67 5.62
C PHE A 70 -12.52 2.68 5.62
N TYR A 71 -12.69 3.31 6.77
CA TYR A 71 -13.66 4.38 7.01
C TYR A 71 -12.95 5.54 7.69
N ARG A 72 -13.32 6.77 7.33
CA ARG A 72 -12.78 7.96 7.95
C ARG A 72 -13.50 8.23 9.26
N ILE A 73 -12.74 8.49 10.32
CA ILE A 73 -13.32 8.65 11.67
C ILE A 73 -14.03 9.99 11.89
N ASP A 74 -13.79 10.97 11.02
CA ASP A 74 -14.32 12.33 11.11
C ASP A 74 -15.78 12.42 10.61
N ASP A 75 -16.13 11.66 9.57
CA ASP A 75 -17.45 11.74 8.94
C ASP A 75 -18.11 10.38 8.64
N ALA A 76 -17.49 9.27 9.05
CA ALA A 76 -17.96 7.90 8.81
C ALA A 76 -18.05 7.50 7.33
N SER A 77 -17.49 8.27 6.41
CA SER A 77 -17.46 7.90 4.99
C SER A 77 -16.44 6.78 4.72
N GLU A 78 -16.72 5.97 3.70
CA GLU A 78 -15.75 5.00 3.20
C GLU A 78 -14.55 5.72 2.59
N TYR A 79 -13.35 5.20 2.88
CA TYR A 79 -12.12 5.69 2.31
C TYR A 79 -11.66 4.77 1.18
N SER A 80 -11.52 5.33 -0.03
CA SER A 80 -10.86 4.65 -1.14
C SER A 80 -9.34 4.79 -1.01
N LEU A 81 -8.61 3.67 -1.03
CA LEU A 81 -7.15 3.67 -0.94
C LEU A 81 -6.52 4.57 -2.02
N GLY A 82 -5.52 5.35 -1.63
CA GLY A 82 -4.89 6.34 -2.51
C GLY A 82 -5.74 7.60 -2.78
N ALA A 83 -6.96 7.73 -2.26
CA ALA A 83 -7.71 8.98 -2.37
C ALA A 83 -7.02 10.10 -1.58
N ALA A 84 -6.99 11.31 -2.14
CA ALA A 84 -6.60 12.49 -1.40
C ALA A 84 -7.82 13.03 -0.66
N ILE A 85 -7.70 13.27 0.64
CA ILE A 85 -8.75 13.88 1.46
C ILE A 85 -8.21 15.10 2.20
N LEU A 86 -9.10 16.03 2.52
CA LEU A 86 -8.80 17.18 3.36
C LEU A 86 -9.14 16.83 4.82
N LEU A 87 -8.14 16.84 5.69
CA LEU A 87 -8.30 16.64 7.13
C LEU A 87 -7.81 17.91 7.83
N GLY A 88 -8.76 18.73 8.32
CA GLY A 88 -8.45 20.10 8.73
C GLY A 88 -7.92 20.92 7.55
N ASP A 89 -6.71 21.47 7.67
CA ASP A 89 -6.05 22.24 6.61
C ASP A 89 -5.00 21.42 5.82
N GLN A 90 -4.95 20.10 6.01
CA GLN A 90 -3.94 19.23 5.39
C GLN A 90 -4.55 18.25 4.40
N VAL A 91 -3.95 18.14 3.21
CA VAL A 91 -4.27 17.08 2.26
C VAL A 91 -3.48 15.83 2.64
N VAL A 92 -4.18 14.76 2.99
CA VAL A 92 -3.60 13.49 3.38
C VAL A 92 -4.05 12.37 2.45
N ARG A 93 -3.23 11.31 2.38
CA ARG A 93 -3.49 10.12 1.59
C ARG A 93 -2.90 8.92 2.32
N TYR A 94 -3.69 7.85 2.39
CA TYR A 94 -3.22 6.54 2.78
C TYR A 94 -3.25 5.59 1.58
N PRO A 95 -2.11 5.01 1.19
CA PRO A 95 -2.04 4.19 -0.01
C PRO A 95 -2.46 2.73 0.19
N GLY A 96 -2.64 2.29 1.44
CA GLY A 96 -3.07 0.93 1.75
C GLY A 96 -1.96 -0.04 2.15
N TRP A 97 -0.76 0.46 2.46
CA TRP A 97 0.32 -0.32 3.04
C TRP A 97 1.04 0.47 4.13
N GLY A 98 1.74 -0.25 5.01
CA GLY A 98 2.38 0.30 6.20
C GLY A 98 1.40 0.59 7.34
N PRO A 99 1.78 1.46 8.28
CA PRO A 99 0.95 1.79 9.44
C PRO A 99 -0.35 2.48 9.04
N VAL A 100 -1.47 1.97 9.56
CA VAL A 100 -2.79 2.60 9.38
C VAL A 100 -2.80 3.95 10.10
N PRO A 101 -3.10 5.07 9.42
CA PRO A 101 -3.18 6.38 10.05
C PRO A 101 -4.33 6.48 11.05
N ALA A 102 -4.15 7.29 12.09
CA ALA A 102 -5.14 7.46 13.16
C ALA A 102 -6.49 8.05 12.69
N TRP A 103 -6.54 8.67 11.51
CA TRP A 103 -7.77 9.19 10.91
C TRP A 103 -8.59 8.12 10.15
N LEU A 104 -8.11 6.87 10.11
CA LEU A 104 -8.80 5.72 9.54
C LEU A 104 -9.12 4.67 10.59
N THR A 105 -10.23 3.97 10.36
CA THR A 105 -10.59 2.74 11.07
C THR A 105 -11.03 1.67 10.09
N ARG A 106 -10.86 0.40 10.46
CA ARG A 106 -11.42 -0.75 9.72
C ARG A 106 -12.80 -1.17 10.24
N VAL A 107 -13.25 -0.56 11.33
CA VAL A 107 -14.58 -0.84 11.89
C VAL A 107 -15.60 -0.05 11.07
N ALA A 108 -16.55 -0.74 10.47
CA ALA A 108 -17.63 -0.09 9.73
C ALA A 108 -18.51 0.75 10.69
N PRO A 109 -18.93 1.95 10.28
CA PRO A 109 -19.91 2.72 11.03
C PRO A 109 -21.25 1.98 11.05
N PRO A 110 -21.98 2.01 12.18
CA PRO A 110 -23.26 1.32 12.30
C PRO A 110 -24.37 1.96 11.45
N ALA A 111 -24.24 3.25 11.13
CA ALA A 111 -25.16 4.01 10.29
C ALA A 111 -24.48 5.30 9.77
N PRO A 112 -25.01 5.93 8.71
CA PRO A 112 -24.61 7.28 8.31
C PRO A 112 -24.76 8.27 9.49
N GLY A 113 -23.77 9.15 9.66
CA GLY A 113 -23.75 10.14 10.75
C GLY A 113 -23.29 9.60 12.11
N ALA A 114 -22.81 8.36 12.19
CA ALA A 114 -22.15 7.84 13.39
C ALA A 114 -20.91 8.69 13.75
N THR A 115 -20.64 8.85 15.04
CA THR A 115 -19.51 9.65 15.54
C THR A 115 -18.46 8.74 16.17
N TRP A 116 -17.18 8.96 15.87
CA TRP A 116 -16.09 8.19 16.45
C TRP A 116 -15.80 8.62 17.90
N THR A 117 -15.65 7.66 18.82
CA THR A 117 -15.44 7.92 20.26
C THR A 117 -13.99 7.71 20.72
N GLY A 118 -13.08 7.44 19.78
CA GLY A 118 -11.66 7.13 20.06
C GLY A 118 -11.34 5.64 19.94
N SER A 119 -12.31 4.76 20.22
CA SER A 119 -12.14 3.30 20.13
C SER A 119 -13.26 2.58 19.36
N GLY A 120 -14.32 3.28 19.00
CA GLY A 120 -15.46 2.73 18.26
C GLY A 120 -16.44 3.81 17.80
N TRP A 121 -17.52 3.37 17.18
CA TRP A 121 -18.60 4.25 16.72
C TRP A 121 -19.71 4.39 17.76
N ALA A 122 -20.18 5.61 17.98
CA ALA A 122 -21.44 5.90 18.63
C ALA A 122 -22.57 5.98 17.59
N MET A 123 -23.75 5.47 17.95
CA MET A 123 -24.94 5.62 17.10
C MET A 123 -25.29 7.11 16.93
N PRO A 124 -25.75 7.53 15.74
CA PRO A 124 -26.25 8.89 15.55
C PRO A 124 -27.42 9.13 16.50
N VAL A 125 -27.42 10.29 17.15
CA VAL A 125 -28.56 10.73 17.96
C VAL A 125 -29.71 11.01 17.00
N ALA A 126 -30.89 10.42 17.23
CA ALA A 126 -32.07 10.73 16.43
C ALA A 126 -32.35 12.23 16.58
N VAL A 127 -32.29 12.97 15.47
CA VAL A 127 -32.77 14.35 15.44
C VAL A 127 -34.29 14.26 15.42
N GLU A 128 -34.93 14.50 16.57
CA GLU A 128 -36.38 14.71 16.59
C GLU A 128 -36.70 15.95 15.74
N ALA A 129 -37.60 15.78 14.77
CA ALA A 129 -38.04 16.81 13.83
C ALA A 129 -39.16 17.68 14.43
#